data_AF-A0A8H5M6X2-F1
#
_entry.id   AF-A0A8H5M6X2-F1
#
_cell.length_a   1.000
_cell.length_b   1.000
_cell.length_c   1.000
_cell.angle_alpha   90.00
_cell.angle_beta   90.00
_cell.angle_gamma   90.00
#
_symmetry.space_group_name_H-M   'P 1'
#
loop_
_entity.id
_entity.type
_entity.pdbx_description
1 polymer ?
#
loop_
_entity_poly.entity_id
_entity_poly.type
_entity_poly.pdbx_seq_one_letter_code
_entity_poly.pdbx_strand_id
1 'polypeptide(L)'
;MDMATYFRLIDRCGEFSSLILSDDGKTCLGAVTKDGTLYLADRVILASGAWTPSLIDLQDQCCSRAWVYAHMQITPDEAKEYTNCPVVYNEDFGFFFEPNKHGIIAEPSALLRGESRESEPKLISISPRSHARHPLDTYPDASEESIRRAIQVLLPKFKDRELFNRTM
;
A
#
# COMPACT_ATOMS: atom_id res chain seq x y z
N MET A 1 4.47 -2.25 33.27
CA MET A 1 4.30 -1.01 32.46
C MET A 1 4.90 -1.37 31.12
N ASP A 2 4.06 -1.89 30.22
CA ASP A 2 4.55 -2.47 28.95
C ASP A 2 4.85 -1.33 27.99
N MET A 3 6.14 -1.08 27.78
CA MET A 3 6.61 -0.06 26.86
C MET A 3 6.59 -0.66 25.45
N ALA A 4 5.60 -0.27 24.64
CA ALA A 4 5.56 -0.65 23.24
C ALA A 4 6.61 0.17 22.46
N THR A 5 7.65 -0.49 21.98
CA THR A 5 8.62 0.12 21.07
C THR A 5 8.12 -0.01 19.63
N TYR A 6 7.96 1.12 18.94
CA TYR A 6 7.47 1.16 17.56
C TYR A 6 8.63 1.19 16.58
N PHE A 7 8.65 0.24 15.66
CA PHE A 7 9.60 0.17 14.55
C PHE A 7 9.03 0.83 13.30
N ARG A 8 9.83 1.62 12.59
CA ARG A 8 9.44 2.32 11.36
C ARG A 8 10.27 1.79 10.20
N LEU A 9 9.61 1.30 9.16
CA LEU A 9 10.27 0.65 8.02
C LEU A 9 10.89 1.63 7.00
N ILE A 10 11.02 2.92 7.29
CA ILE A 10 11.41 3.95 6.31
C ILE A 10 12.64 4.76 6.74
N ASP A 11 13.05 4.69 8.02
CA ASP A 11 14.21 5.41 8.55
C ASP A 11 15.28 4.41 9.03
N ARG A 12 16.57 4.73 8.89
CA ARG A 12 17.67 3.84 9.31
C ARG A 12 17.56 3.47 10.79
N CYS A 13 17.12 4.43 11.61
CA CYS A 13 16.71 4.17 12.98
C CYS A 13 15.30 3.59 13.00
N GLY A 14 15.15 2.35 13.45
CA GLY A 14 13.86 1.67 13.54
C GLY A 14 13.49 0.79 12.34
N GLU A 15 14.27 0.76 11.25
CA GLU A 15 14.06 -0.21 10.16
C GLU A 15 14.51 -1.60 10.61
N PHE A 16 13.62 -2.58 10.54
CA PHE A 16 13.90 -3.96 10.92
C PHE A 16 15.00 -4.59 10.06
N SER A 17 15.88 -5.34 10.71
CA SER A 17 16.91 -6.16 10.08
C SER A 17 16.64 -7.65 10.28
N SER A 18 16.55 -8.11 11.52
CA SER A 18 16.33 -9.53 11.85
C SER A 18 15.74 -9.72 13.24
N LEU A 19 15.19 -10.90 13.50
CA LEU A 19 14.81 -11.32 14.85
C LEU A 19 16.04 -11.77 15.63
N ILE A 20 16.02 -11.55 16.94
CA ILE A 20 16.94 -12.18 17.88
C ILE A 20 16.27 -13.48 18.30
N LEU A 21 16.88 -14.62 17.96
CA LEU A 21 16.38 -15.95 18.32
C LEU A 21 17.31 -16.58 19.36
N SER A 22 16.76 -17.44 20.21
CA SER A 22 17.54 -18.34 21.07
C SER A 22 18.43 -19.28 20.25
N ASP A 23 19.41 -19.90 20.90
CA ASP A 23 20.35 -20.83 20.25
C ASP A 23 19.67 -22.00 19.53
N ASP A 24 18.50 -22.43 20.01
CA ASP A 24 17.69 -23.49 19.40
C ASP A 24 16.76 -22.98 18.27
N GLY A 25 16.72 -21.67 18.03
CA GLY A 25 15.90 -21.00 17.03
C GLY A 25 14.40 -20.95 17.33
N LYS A 26 13.96 -21.43 18.51
CA LYS A 26 12.52 -21.60 18.82
C LYS A 26 11.90 -20.43 19.57
N THR A 27 12.72 -19.65 20.27
CA THR A 27 12.24 -18.53 21.09
C THR A 27 12.71 -17.22 20.49
N CYS A 28 11.78 -16.32 20.21
CA CYS A 28 12.12 -14.95 19.84
C CYS A 28 12.38 -14.15 21.12
N LEU A 29 13.56 -13.52 21.18
CA LEU A 29 14.04 -12.73 22.32
C LEU A 29 13.95 -11.23 22.06
N GLY A 30 13.67 -10.83 20.81
CA GLY A 30 13.70 -9.44 20.39
C GLY A 30 13.92 -9.24 18.90
N ALA A 31 14.34 -8.04 18.53
CA ALA A 31 14.65 -7.65 17.14
C ALA A 31 15.89 -6.76 17.06
N VAL A 32 16.52 -6.78 15.88
CA VAL A 32 17.66 -5.94 15.51
C VAL A 32 17.22 -4.98 14.41
N THR A 33 17.56 -3.72 14.54
CA THR A 33 17.36 -2.71 13.47
C THR A 33 18.59 -2.58 12.58
N LYS A 34 18.43 -2.00 11.39
CA LYS A 34 19.53 -1.86 10.40
C LYS A 34 20.70 -1.00 10.87
N ASP A 35 20.50 -0.15 11.87
CA ASP A 35 21.56 0.60 12.54
C ASP A 35 22.34 -0.23 13.59
N GLY A 36 21.96 -1.51 13.79
CA GLY A 36 22.58 -2.43 14.73
C GLY A 36 21.99 -2.39 16.15
N THR A 37 21.00 -1.54 16.41
CA THR A 37 20.38 -1.44 17.75
C THR A 37 19.61 -2.73 18.08
N LEU A 38 19.83 -3.24 19.30
CA LEU A 38 19.17 -4.44 19.82
C LEU A 38 18.01 -4.06 20.73
N TYR A 39 16.83 -4.63 20.46
CA TYR A 39 15.64 -4.45 21.27
C TYR A 39 15.18 -5.80 21.80
N LEU A 40 15.38 -6.03 23.10
CA LEU A 40 14.91 -7.23 23.78
C LEU A 40 13.48 -7.04 24.28
N ALA A 41 12.66 -8.08 24.15
CA ALA A 41 11.27 -8.04 24.60
C ALA A 41 10.76 -9.46 24.89
N ASP A 42 9.83 -9.58 25.84
CA ASP A 42 9.16 -10.85 26.12
C ASP A 42 8.25 -11.29 24.96
N ARG A 43 7.75 -10.33 24.18
CA ARG A 43 6.88 -10.56 23.02
C ARG A 43 7.24 -9.61 21.89
N VAL A 44 7.26 -10.14 20.67
CA VAL A 44 7.51 -9.38 19.44
C VAL A 44 6.28 -9.51 18.54
N ILE A 45 5.75 -8.37 18.08
CA ILE A 45 4.62 -8.32 17.15
C ILE A 45 5.11 -7.74 15.83
N LEU A 46 5.04 -8.52 14.75
CA LEU A 46 5.35 -8.05 13.40
C LEU A 46 4.08 -7.53 12.72
N ALA A 47 3.83 -6.21 12.84
CA ALA A 47 2.71 -5.52 12.22
C ALA A 47 3.15 -4.70 10.99
N SER A 48 4.01 -5.28 10.14
CA SER A 48 4.66 -4.62 9.00
C SER A 48 3.86 -4.65 7.68
N GLY A 49 2.59 -5.07 7.70
CA GLY A 49 1.72 -5.08 6.52
C GLY A 49 2.34 -5.81 5.32
N ALA A 50 2.30 -5.18 4.14
CA ALA A 50 2.84 -5.72 2.89
C ALA A 50 4.36 -5.95 2.91
N TRP A 51 5.10 -5.43 3.89
CA TRP A 51 6.53 -5.73 4.02
C TRP A 51 6.79 -7.04 4.75
N THR A 52 5.84 -7.55 5.54
CA THR A 52 6.06 -8.74 6.39
C THR A 52 6.59 -9.96 5.63
N PRO A 53 6.08 -10.31 4.43
CA PRO A 53 6.61 -11.44 3.64
C PRO A 53 8.05 -11.24 3.18
N SER A 54 8.56 -10.01 3.23
CA SER A 54 9.95 -9.66 2.92
C SER A 54 10.89 -9.58 4.11
N LEU A 55 10.35 -9.61 5.33
CA LEU A 55 11.13 -9.55 6.56
C LEU A 55 11.34 -10.93 7.17
N ILE A 56 10.38 -11.84 7.01
CA ILE A 56 10.43 -13.21 7.53
C ILE A 56 9.83 -14.18 6.52
N ASP A 57 10.26 -15.44 6.58
CA ASP A 57 9.68 -16.51 5.77
C ASP A 57 8.29 -16.88 6.30
N LEU A 58 7.26 -16.53 5.51
CA LEU A 58 5.87 -16.84 5.81
C LEU A 58 5.36 -18.08 5.07
N GLN A 59 6.22 -18.82 4.35
CA GLN A 59 5.84 -20.04 3.61
C GLN A 59 4.62 -19.82 2.72
N ASP A 60 4.66 -18.77 1.89
CA ASP A 60 3.59 -18.39 0.95
C ASP A 60 2.22 -18.06 1.56
N GLN A 61 2.11 -17.94 2.89
CA GLN A 61 0.85 -17.55 3.55
C GLN A 61 0.43 -16.10 3.23
N CYS A 62 1.37 -15.26 2.79
CA CYS A 62 1.12 -13.86 2.48
C CYS A 62 1.81 -13.46 1.18
N CYS A 63 1.09 -12.77 0.31
CA CYS A 63 1.56 -12.26 -0.97
C CYS A 63 1.35 -10.74 -1.01
N SER A 64 2.44 -9.99 -1.13
CA SER A 64 2.41 -8.53 -1.20
C SER A 64 1.87 -8.08 -2.54
N ARG A 65 0.85 -7.21 -2.50
CA ARG A 65 0.12 -6.72 -3.68
C ARG A 65 -0.13 -5.23 -3.54
N ALA A 66 -0.13 -4.53 -4.68
CA ALA A 66 -0.41 -3.10 -4.75
C ALA A 66 -1.75 -2.86 -5.46
N TRP A 67 -2.47 -1.87 -4.96
CA TRP A 67 -3.64 -1.28 -5.60
C TRP A 67 -3.29 0.13 -6.05
N VAL A 68 -4.12 0.71 -6.91
CA VAL A 68 -3.86 2.01 -7.52
C VAL A 68 -5.03 2.92 -7.28
N TYR A 69 -4.78 4.22 -7.14
CA TYR A 69 -5.86 5.20 -7.10
C TYR A 69 -5.42 6.46 -7.81
N ALA A 70 -6.40 7.23 -8.26
CA ALA A 70 -6.18 8.55 -8.83
C ALA A 70 -7.13 9.58 -8.22
N HIS A 71 -6.67 10.82 -8.21
CA HIS A 71 -7.48 11.95 -7.81
C HIS A 71 -7.89 12.77 -9.03
N MET A 72 -9.06 13.39 -8.90
CA MET A 72 -9.63 14.27 -9.89
C MET A 72 -10.06 15.56 -9.22
N GLN A 73 -9.64 16.70 -9.78
CA GLN A 73 -10.01 17.99 -9.23
C GLN A 73 -11.37 18.38 -9.80
N ILE A 74 -12.31 18.66 -8.92
CA ILE A 74 -13.62 19.22 -9.27
C ILE A 74 -13.78 20.59 -8.62
N THR A 75 -14.67 21.40 -9.18
CA THR A 75 -15.01 22.71 -8.63
C THR A 75 -15.87 22.56 -7.36
N PRO A 76 -15.89 23.59 -6.48
CA PRO A 76 -16.75 23.57 -5.31
C PRO A 76 -18.24 23.41 -5.63
N ASP A 77 -18.70 23.93 -6.78
CA ASP A 77 -20.10 23.82 -7.19
C ASP A 77 -20.44 22.40 -7.68
N GLU A 78 -19.53 21.74 -8.40
CA GLU A 78 -19.68 20.31 -8.75
C GLU A 78 -19.64 19.43 -7.50
N ALA A 79 -18.79 19.76 -6.52
CA ALA A 79 -18.63 18.96 -5.30
C ALA A 79 -19.90 18.92 -4.44
N LYS A 80 -20.72 19.96 -4.48
CA LYS A 80 -22.00 20.03 -3.76
C LYS A 80 -22.95 18.91 -4.16
N GLU A 81 -22.95 18.50 -5.43
CA GLU A 81 -23.81 17.42 -5.92
C GLU A 81 -23.43 16.05 -5.33
N TYR A 82 -22.17 15.88 -4.94
CA TYR A 82 -21.62 14.62 -4.44
C TYR A 82 -21.37 14.63 -2.92
N THR A 83 -21.72 15.71 -2.21
CA THR A 83 -21.53 15.80 -0.76
C THR A 83 -22.47 14.83 -0.03
N ASN A 84 -21.95 14.05 0.92
CA ASN A 84 -22.65 12.95 1.60
C ASN A 84 -23.14 11.83 0.65
N CYS A 85 -22.55 11.71 -0.54
CA CYS A 85 -22.83 10.59 -1.44
C CYS A 85 -22.29 9.29 -0.81
N PRO A 86 -23.06 8.19 -0.78
CA PRO A 86 -22.54 6.91 -0.33
C PRO A 86 -21.40 6.44 -1.25
N VAL A 87 -20.53 5.59 -0.72
CA VAL A 87 -19.51 4.93 -1.56
C VAL A 87 -20.23 4.09 -2.61
N VAL A 88 -19.99 4.42 -3.88
CA VAL A 88 -20.48 3.64 -5.01
C VAL A 88 -19.38 2.68 -5.41
N TYR A 89 -19.67 1.38 -5.32
CA TYR A 89 -18.76 0.31 -5.70
C TYR A 89 -19.40 -0.56 -6.78
N ASN A 90 -18.58 -0.91 -7.77
CA ASN A 90 -18.88 -1.90 -8.78
C ASN A 90 -17.67 -2.83 -8.94
N GLU A 91 -17.93 -4.14 -8.94
CA GLU A 91 -16.88 -5.16 -8.99
C GLU A 91 -16.04 -5.15 -10.28
N ASP A 92 -16.62 -4.77 -11.41
CA ASP A 92 -15.95 -4.78 -12.71
C ASP A 92 -15.21 -3.46 -13.00
N PHE A 93 -15.63 -2.37 -12.36
CA PHE A 93 -15.13 -1.03 -12.67
C PHE A 93 -14.32 -0.41 -11.52
N GLY A 94 -14.72 -0.59 -10.27
CA GLY A 94 -14.11 0.06 -9.11
C GLY A 94 -15.08 0.88 -8.28
N PHE A 95 -14.56 1.85 -7.56
CA PHE A 95 -15.34 2.69 -6.66
C PHE A 95 -14.85 4.13 -6.63
N PHE A 96 -15.71 5.00 -6.11
CA PHE A 96 -15.34 6.38 -5.79
C PHE A 96 -15.91 6.79 -4.43
N PHE A 97 -15.24 7.76 -3.83
CA PHE A 97 -15.71 8.41 -2.60
C PHE A 97 -16.27 9.79 -2.90
N GLU A 98 -17.08 10.31 -1.97
CA GLU A 98 -17.46 11.71 -1.99
C GLU A 98 -16.22 12.63 -2.05
N PRO A 99 -16.34 13.81 -2.67
CA PRO A 99 -15.22 14.73 -2.80
C PRO A 99 -14.74 15.23 -1.43
N ASN A 100 -13.43 15.28 -1.25
CA ASN A 100 -12.79 15.90 -0.10
C ASN A 100 -12.09 17.21 -0.51
N LYS A 101 -11.29 17.81 0.40
CA LYS A 101 -10.51 19.03 0.13
C LYS A 101 -9.52 18.92 -1.05
N HIS A 102 -9.26 17.71 -1.54
CA HIS A 102 -8.40 17.38 -2.67
C HIS A 102 -9.18 16.86 -3.89
N GLY A 103 -10.51 16.98 -3.92
CA GLY A 103 -11.34 16.52 -5.04
C GLY A 103 -11.90 15.10 -4.85
N ILE A 104 -12.30 14.45 -5.95
CA ILE A 104 -12.86 13.08 -5.95
C ILE A 104 -11.71 12.07 -6.06
N ILE A 105 -11.78 11.01 -5.26
CA ILE A 105 -10.90 9.84 -5.34
C ILE A 105 -11.62 8.76 -6.15
N ALA A 106 -10.98 8.28 -7.22
CA ALA A 106 -11.44 7.13 -8.00
C ALA A 106 -10.37 6.03 -7.97
N GLU A 107 -10.80 4.81 -7.65
CA GLU A 107 -9.95 3.62 -7.57
C GLU A 107 -10.56 2.52 -8.44
N PRO A 108 -9.79 1.91 -9.36
CA PRO A 108 -10.32 0.83 -10.19
C PRO A 108 -10.42 -0.45 -9.36
N SER A 109 -11.35 -1.34 -9.69
CA SER A 109 -11.44 -2.67 -9.06
C SER A 109 -10.34 -3.64 -9.52
N ALA A 110 -9.57 -3.25 -10.54
CA ALA A 110 -8.50 -4.07 -11.06
C ALA A 110 -7.21 -3.88 -10.26
N LEU A 111 -6.91 -4.88 -9.45
CA LEU A 111 -5.60 -5.09 -8.83
C LEU A 111 -4.50 -4.96 -9.88
N LEU A 112 -3.45 -4.20 -9.57
CA LEU A 112 -2.19 -4.38 -10.27
C LEU A 112 -1.66 -5.76 -9.95
N ARG A 113 -1.70 -6.65 -10.95
CA ARG A 113 -0.74 -7.74 -11.01
C ARG A 113 0.60 -7.10 -11.27
N GLY A 114 1.25 -6.58 -10.22
CA GLY A 114 2.67 -6.33 -10.25
C GLY A 114 3.31 -7.61 -10.78
N GLU A 115 4.03 -7.51 -11.89
CA GLU A 115 4.73 -8.66 -12.44
C GLU A 115 5.59 -9.23 -11.33
N SER A 116 5.26 -10.44 -10.88
CA SER A 116 6.12 -11.19 -9.99
C SER A 116 7.40 -11.47 -10.76
N ARG A 117 8.40 -10.59 -10.64
CA ARG A 117 9.77 -10.87 -11.04
C ARG A 117 10.26 -12.05 -10.21
N GLU A 118 10.18 -13.22 -10.81
CA GLU A 118 10.81 -14.44 -10.31
C GLU A 118 12.33 -14.28 -10.46
N SER A 119 13.02 -14.12 -9.33
CA SER A 119 14.46 -14.35 -9.28
C SER A 119 14.73 -15.34 -8.15
N GLU A 120 15.17 -16.53 -8.51
CA GLU A 120 15.64 -17.55 -7.56
C GLU A 120 17.00 -17.16 -6.93
N PRO A 121 17.34 -17.68 -5.71
CA PRO A 121 16.65 -18.75 -4.99
C PRO A 121 15.95 -18.30 -3.68
N LYS A 122 14.76 -18.88 -3.45
CA LYS A 122 13.78 -18.66 -2.37
C LYS A 122 13.07 -17.30 -2.40
N LEU A 123 12.01 -17.28 -3.21
CA LEU A 123 11.06 -16.19 -3.44
C LEU A 123 10.46 -15.64 -2.15
N ILE A 124 11.14 -14.66 -1.57
CA ILE A 124 10.47 -13.64 -0.80
C ILE A 124 9.62 -12.83 -1.79
N SER A 125 8.31 -12.76 -1.52
CA SER A 125 7.38 -11.86 -2.22
C SER A 125 8.04 -10.49 -2.35
N ILE A 126 8.17 -10.02 -3.59
CA ILE A 126 8.89 -8.80 -3.99
C ILE A 126 8.62 -7.69 -2.98
N SER A 127 9.67 -7.19 -2.33
CA SER A 127 9.57 -6.08 -1.38
C SER A 127 8.70 -4.97 -1.99
N PRO A 128 7.68 -4.47 -1.28
CA PRO A 128 6.81 -3.42 -1.79
C PRO A 128 7.62 -2.25 -2.34
N ARG A 129 7.31 -1.82 -3.57
CA ARG A 129 7.85 -0.60 -4.16
C ARG A 129 7.14 0.60 -3.53
N SER A 130 7.72 1.11 -2.45
CA SER A 130 7.12 2.18 -1.66
C SER A 130 7.14 3.52 -2.40
N HIS A 131 5.98 4.09 -2.70
CA HIS A 131 5.87 5.47 -3.19
C HIS A 131 6.46 6.50 -2.20
N ALA A 132 6.48 6.21 -0.90
CA ALA A 132 7.16 7.07 0.08
C ALA A 132 8.70 7.14 -0.13
N ARG A 133 9.32 6.05 -0.63
CA ARG A 133 10.74 6.03 -0.99
C ARG A 133 10.98 6.51 -2.43
N HIS A 134 9.95 6.44 -3.27
CA HIS A 134 10.00 6.79 -4.68
C HIS A 134 8.82 7.70 -5.05
N PRO A 135 8.80 8.95 -4.58
CA PRO A 135 7.64 9.85 -4.71
C PRO A 135 7.36 10.29 -6.15
N LEU A 136 8.27 10.01 -7.08
CA LEU A 136 8.08 10.24 -8.51
C LEU A 136 7.44 9.04 -9.23
N ASP A 137 7.33 7.89 -8.56
CA ASP A 137 6.68 6.72 -9.16
C ASP A 137 5.17 6.98 -9.29
N THR A 138 4.61 6.65 -10.45
CA THR A 138 3.17 6.65 -10.68
C THR A 138 2.62 5.22 -10.68
N TYR A 139 1.53 4.96 -11.39
CA TYR A 139 1.05 3.61 -11.70
C TYR A 139 1.24 3.28 -13.20
N PRO A 140 1.14 1.99 -13.59
CA PRO A 140 1.18 1.55 -15.00
C PRO A 140 0.06 2.12 -15.87
N ASP A 141 0.31 2.26 -17.17
CA ASP A 141 -0.68 2.81 -18.12
C ASP A 141 -1.98 1.97 -18.20
N ALA A 142 -1.90 0.65 -18.03
CA ALA A 142 -3.10 -0.21 -17.97
C ALA A 142 -4.05 0.15 -16.80
N SER A 143 -3.49 0.67 -15.70
CA SER A 143 -4.28 1.19 -14.58
C SER A 143 -4.95 2.52 -14.92
N GLU A 144 -4.28 3.40 -15.66
CA GLU A 144 -4.89 4.64 -16.16
C GLU A 144 -6.13 4.33 -16.99
N GLU A 145 -6.03 3.38 -17.93
CA GLU A 145 -7.16 2.97 -18.78
C GLU A 145 -8.34 2.42 -17.96
N SER A 146 -8.04 1.62 -16.93
CA SER A 146 -9.05 1.04 -16.04
C SER A 146 -9.73 2.12 -15.20
N ILE A 147 -8.97 3.07 -14.67
CA ILE A 147 -9.51 4.23 -13.93
C ILE A 147 -10.38 5.09 -14.83
N ARG A 148 -9.94 5.39 -16.05
CA ARG A 148 -10.74 6.18 -17.00
C ARG A 148 -12.03 5.48 -17.38
N ARG A 149 -12.01 4.15 -17.53
CA ARG A 149 -13.23 3.36 -17.74
C ARG A 149 -14.17 3.44 -16.53
N ALA A 150 -13.64 3.34 -15.31
CA ALA A 150 -14.42 3.49 -14.09
C ALA A 150 -15.10 4.87 -14.02
N ILE A 151 -14.35 5.94 -14.30
CA ILE A 151 -14.87 7.31 -14.34
C ILE A 151 -15.94 7.45 -15.43
N GLN A 152 -15.72 6.90 -16.62
CA GLN A 152 -16.70 6.98 -17.71
C GLN A 152 -18.04 6.34 -17.34
N VAL A 153 -18.02 5.24 -16.59
CA VAL A 153 -19.24 4.50 -16.19
C VAL A 153 -19.89 5.12 -14.94
N LEU A 154 -19.10 5.40 -13.90
CA LEU A 154 -19.59 5.82 -12.59
C LEU A 154 -19.78 7.34 -12.48
N LEU A 155 -18.96 8.12 -13.19
CA LEU A 155 -18.87 9.58 -13.11
C LEU A 155 -18.78 10.22 -14.51
N PRO A 156 -19.75 9.97 -15.42
CA PRO A 156 -19.64 10.33 -16.84
C PRO A 156 -19.46 11.84 -17.09
N LYS A 157 -19.94 12.70 -16.17
CA LYS A 157 -19.74 14.15 -16.21
C LYS A 157 -18.26 14.55 -16.21
N PHE A 158 -17.39 13.68 -15.69
CA PHE A 158 -15.98 13.97 -15.49
C PHE A 158 -15.03 13.13 -16.34
N LYS A 159 -15.52 12.43 -17.37
CA LYS A 159 -14.72 11.52 -18.21
C LYS A 159 -13.47 12.17 -18.85
N ASP A 160 -13.55 13.46 -19.16
CA ASP A 160 -12.48 14.22 -19.84
C ASP A 160 -11.59 15.00 -18.86
N ARG A 161 -11.79 14.84 -17.55
CA ARG A 161 -10.99 15.52 -16.52
C ARG A 161 -9.58 14.93 -16.46
N GLU A 162 -8.63 15.80 -16.15
CA GLU A 162 -7.24 15.41 -15.89
C GLU A 162 -7.14 14.72 -14.53
N LEU A 163 -6.34 13.65 -14.49
CA LEU A 163 -6.05 12.89 -13.27
C LEU A 163 -4.72 13.36 -12.69
N PHE A 164 -4.68 13.57 -11.39
CA PHE A 164 -3.48 13.91 -10.64
C PHE A 164 -3.34 13.01 -9.41
N ASN A 165 -2.20 13.08 -8.72
CA ASN A 165 -1.84 12.13 -7.65
C ASN A 165 -2.04 10.67 -8.12
N ARG A 166 -1.37 10.33 -9.23
CA ARG A 166 -1.38 9.01 -9.83
C ARG A 166 -0.45 8.10 -9.04
N THR A 167 -0.91 7.49 -7.96
CA THR A 167 -0.03 6.86 -6.95
C THR A 167 -0.39 5.41 -6.66
N MET A 168 0.59 4.64 -6.18
CA MET A 168 0.51 3.23 -5.75
C MET A 168 0.99 3.04 -4.31
#